data_AF-A0A2W6BEU4-F1
#
_entry.id   AF-A0A2W6BEU4-F1
#
_cell.length_a   1.000
_cell.length_b   1.000
_cell.length_c   1.000
_cell.angle_alpha   90.00
_cell.angle_beta   90.00
_cell.angle_gamma   90.00
#
_symmetry.space_group_name_H-M   'P 1'
#
loop_
_entity.id
_entity.type
_entity.pdbx_description
1 polymer ?
#
loop_
_entity_poly.entity_id
_entity_poly.type
_entity_poly.pdbx_seq_one_letter_code
_entity_poly.pdbx_strand_id
1 'polypeptide(L)' 'MTTTTSRAVPDPAERPTIPVWPDTGQIFGLSKVSTYEAVRRGEIPSIRVGRRLLVPTAALRRMLCLDGGRPAA' A
#
# COMPACT_ATOMS: atom_id res chain seq x y z
N MET A 1 -24.44 -6.73 -13.42
CA MET A 1 -22.97 -6.66 -13.50
C MET A 1 -22.45 -6.02 -12.22
N THR A 2 -22.17 -6.81 -11.19
CA THR A 2 -21.50 -6.34 -9.97
C THR A 2 -20.01 -6.58 -10.15
N THR A 3 -19.26 -5.56 -10.58
CA THR A 3 -17.80 -5.62 -10.53
C THR A 3 -17.41 -5.60 -9.05
N THR A 4 -17.11 -6.78 -8.51
CA THR A 4 -16.49 -6.98 -7.21
C THR A 4 -15.22 -6.13 -7.15
N THR A 5 -15.27 -5.05 -6.37
CA THR A 5 -14.11 -4.24 -6.00
C THR A 5 -13.11 -5.14 -5.28
N SER A 6 -12.18 -5.71 -6.04
CA SER A 6 -11.14 -6.58 -5.52
C SER A 6 -10.18 -5.71 -4.71
N ARG A 7 -10.20 -5.94 -3.39
CA ARG A 7 -9.30 -5.42 -2.35
C ARG A 7 -7.90 -6.03 -2.55
N ALA A 8 -7.28 -5.74 -3.69
CA ALA A 8 -5.95 -6.22 -4.05
C ALA A 8 -5.01 -5.04 -4.21
N VAL A 9 -3.78 -5.18 -3.72
CA VAL A 9 -2.72 -4.19 -3.94
C VAL A 9 -2.48 -4.10 -5.45
N PRO A 10 -2.65 -2.93 -6.09
CA PRO A 10 -2.55 -2.85 -7.53
C PRO A 10 -1.13 -3.17 -8.01
N ASP A 11 -1.03 -3.59 -9.29
CA ASP A 11 0.26 -3.89 -9.88
C ASP A 11 1.13 -2.63 -9.95
N PRO A 12 2.39 -2.67 -9.47
CA PRO A 12 3.29 -1.53 -9.61
C PRO A 12 3.52 -1.10 -11.06
N ALA A 13 3.33 -1.97 -12.05
CA ALA A 13 3.40 -1.62 -13.46
C ALA A 13 2.21 -0.74 -13.92
N GLU A 14 1.04 -0.90 -13.31
CA GLU A 14 -0.17 -0.14 -13.65
C GLU A 14 -0.35 1.10 -12.77
N ARG A 15 -0.08 0.96 -11.46
CA ARG A 15 -0.17 2.02 -10.47
C ARG A 15 1.03 1.94 -9.54
N PRO A 16 2.12 2.66 -9.85
CA PRO A 16 3.37 2.61 -9.08
C PRO A 16 3.24 3.15 -7.64
N THR A 17 2.27 4.04 -7.43
CA THR A 17 2.05 4.69 -6.13
C THR A 17 0.57 4.82 -5.83
N ILE A 18 0.21 4.61 -4.58
CA ILE A 18 -1.14 4.86 -4.04
C ILE A 18 -1.05 5.92 -2.93
N PRO A 19 -2.12 6.68 -2.65
CA PRO A 19 -2.10 7.60 -1.53
C PRO A 19 -2.07 6.84 -0.19
N VAL A 20 -1.50 7.46 0.84
CA VAL A 20 -1.54 6.93 2.22
C VAL A 20 -2.97 6.71 2.69
N TRP A 21 -3.89 7.61 2.34
CA TRP A 21 -5.31 7.46 2.65
C TRP A 21 -6.15 7.82 1.42
N PRO A 22 -7.22 7.05 1.11
CA PRO A 22 -7.75 5.90 1.85
C PRO A 22 -7.13 4.54 1.48
N ASP A 23 -6.51 4.40 0.31
CA ASP A 23 -6.08 3.10 -0.23
C ASP A 23 -5.21 2.29 0.72
N THR A 24 -4.10 2.87 1.20
CA THR A 24 -3.16 2.14 2.07
C THR A 24 -3.83 1.71 3.38
N GLY A 25 -4.61 2.59 4.00
CA GLY A 25 -5.35 2.26 5.23
C GLY A 25 -6.33 1.10 5.03
N GLN A 26 -7.06 1.06 3.91
CA GLN A 26 -7.99 -0.04 3.61
C GLN A 26 -7.29 -1.36 3.33
N ILE A 27 -6.11 -1.33 2.68
CA ILE A 27 -5.29 -2.52 2.43
C ILE A 27 -4.81 -3.12 3.77
N PHE A 28 -4.29 -2.30 4.67
CA PHE A 28 -3.80 -2.74 5.98
C PHE A 28 -4.92 -2.94 7.03
N GLY A 29 -6.16 -2.53 6.75
CA GLY A 29 -7.25 -2.57 7.72
C GLY A 29 -7.08 -1.57 8.87
N LEU A 30 -6.34 -0.49 8.65
CA LEU A 30 -6.04 0.53 9.66
C LEU A 30 -6.98 1.73 9.55
N SER A 31 -7.23 2.38 10.69
CA SER A 31 -7.92 3.67 10.71
C SER A 31 -7.06 4.76 10.05
N LYS A 32 -7.68 5.88 9.66
CA LYS A 32 -6.95 7.04 9.10
C LYS A 32 -5.78 7.46 9.99
N VAL A 33 -6.04 7.60 11.29
CA VAL A 33 -5.04 8.03 12.26
C VAL A 33 -3.92 7.00 12.36
N SER A 34 -4.26 5.73 12.55
CA SER A 34 -3.28 4.63 12.62
C SER A 34 -2.42 4.54 11.36
N THR A 35 -3.01 4.78 10.18
CA THR A 35 -2.28 4.76 8.91
C THR A 35 -1.24 5.87 8.83
N TYR A 36 -1.62 7.11 9.18
CA TYR A 36 -0.65 8.22 9.20
C TYR A 36 0.41 8.05 10.29
N GLU A 37 0.05 7.51 11.46
CA GLU A 37 1.01 7.19 12.52
C GLU A 37 2.01 6.11 12.10
N ALA A 38 1.55 5.03 11.46
CA ALA A 38 2.42 3.98 10.93
C ALA A 38 3.39 4.53 9.85
N VAL A 39 2.92 5.46 9.01
CA VAL A 39 3.80 6.17 8.07
C VAL A 39 4.81 7.06 8.79
N ARG A 40 4.39 7.79 9.84
CA ARG A 40 5.30 8.63 10.66
C ARG A 40 6.35 7.81 11.40
N ARG A 41 6.00 6.58 11.83
CA ARG A 41 6.91 5.60 12.46
C ARG A 41 7.85 4.93 11.46
N GLY A 42 7.58 5.04 10.16
CA GLY A 42 8.34 4.36 9.11
C GLY A 42 7.98 2.88 8.94
N GLU A 43 6.90 2.41 9.57
CA GLU A 43 6.39 1.04 9.41
C GLU A 43 5.79 0.84 8.01
N ILE A 44 5.17 1.90 7.45
CA ILE A 44 4.63 1.89 6.09
C ILE A 44 5.61 2.65 5.17
N PRO A 45 6.11 2.02 4.09
CA PRO A 45 7.02 2.67 3.16
C PRO A 45 6.28 3.80 2.42
N SER A 46 6.73 5.03 2.59
CA SER A 46 6.12 6.20 1.94
C SER A 46 7.17 7.09 1.29
N ILE A 47 6.75 7.77 0.22
CA ILE A 47 7.50 8.78 -0.52
C ILE A 47 6.70 10.08 -0.43
N ARG A 48 7.36 11.14 0.00
CA ARG A 48 6.79 12.48 0.01
C ARG A 48 7.14 13.20 -1.28
N VAL A 49 6.13 13.52 -2.08
CA VAL A 49 6.28 14.29 -3.32
C VAL A 49 5.57 15.62 -3.14
N GLY A 50 6.35 16.66 -2.81
CA GLY A 50 5.86 17.99 -2.45
C GLY A 50 4.91 17.94 -1.25
N ARG A 51 3.63 18.23 -1.48
CA ARG A 51 2.57 18.22 -0.45
C ARG A 51 1.86 16.87 -0.32
N ARG A 52 2.14 15.91 -1.20
CA ARG A 52 1.47 14.61 -1.23
C ARG A 52 2.34 13.55 -0.55
N LEU A 53 1.68 12.62 0.13
CA LEU A 53 2.30 11.46 0.76
C LEU A 53 1.79 10.22 0.04
N LEU A 54 2.70 9.54 -0.64
CA LEU A 54 2.42 8.41 -1.52
C LEU A 54 3.10 7.16 -0.97
N VAL A 55 2.53 6.01 -1.24
CA VAL A 55 3.03 4.70 -0.83
C VAL A 55 3.33 3.91 -2.09
N PRO A 56 4.58 3.49 -2.31
CA PRO A 56 4.95 2.67 -3.45
C PRO A 56 4.29 1.30 -3.34
N THR A 57 3.52 0.92 -4.35
CA THR A 57 2.86 -0.41 -4.41
C THR A 57 3.89 -1.54 -4.46
N ALA A 58 5.02 -1.34 -5.12
CA ALA A 58 6.13 -2.31 -5.15
C ALA A 58 6.74 -2.58 -3.76
N ALA A 59 6.84 -1.56 -2.91
CA ALA A 59 7.33 -1.75 -1.54
C ALA A 59 6.27 -2.46 -0.68
N LEU A 60 5.00 -2.10 -0.87
CA LEU A 60 3.89 -2.68 -0.15
C LEU A 60 3.69 -4.17 -0.48
N ARG A 61 3.78 -4.56 -1.77
CA ARG A 61 3.68 -5.96 -2.20
C ARG A 61 4.83 -6.80 -1.64
N ARG A 62 6.06 -6.27 -1.61
CA ARG A 62 7.20 -6.94 -0.98
C ARG A 62 6.98 -7.17 0.50
N MET A 63 6.47 -6.16 1.20
CA MET A 63 6.18 -6.22 2.64
C MET A 63 5.09 -7.24 2.98
N LEU A 64 4.10 -7.40 2.10
CA LEU A 64 3.01 -8.37 2.24
C LEU A 64 3.30 -9.73 1.57
N CYS A 65 4.51 -9.94 1.05
CA CYS A 65 4.90 -11.15 0.32
C CYS A 65 3.96 -11.49 -0.86
N LEU A 66 3.42 -10.46 -1.54
CA LEU A 66 2.47 -10.60 -2.65
C LEU A 66 3.14 -10.70 -4.04
N ASP A 67 4.47 -10.66 -4.11
CA ASP A 67 5.22 -10.67 -5.38
C ASP A 67 5.40 -12.08 -5.98
N GLY A 68 4.64 -13.08 -5.52
CA GLY A 68 4.62 -14.41 -6.12
C GLY A 68 5.89 -15.24 -5.90
N GLY A 69 6.84 -14.73 -5.11
CA GLY A 69 7.95 -15.53 -4.61
C GLY A 69 7.43 -16.48 -3.55
N ARG A 70 7.19 -17.74 -3.93
CA ARG A 70 7.13 -18.88 -3.00
C ARG A 70 8.23 -18.66 -1.94
N PRO A 71 7.94 -18.69 -0.62
CA PRO A 71 9.00 -18.59 0.37
C PRO A 71 10.01 -19.71 0.05
N ALA A 72 11.22 -19.33 -0.34
CA ALA A 72 12.31 -20.28 -0.50
C ALA A 72 12.60 -20.83 0.89
N ALA A 73 12.10 -22.04 1.13
CA ALA A 73 12.45 -22.88 2.26
C ALA A 73 13.89 -23.38 2.10
#